data_AF-A0A2D3W7C0-F1
#
_entry.id   AF-A0A2D3W7C0-F1
#
_cell.length_a   1.000
_cell.length_b   1.000
_cell.length_c   1.000
_cell.angle_alpha   90.00
_cell.angle_beta   90.00
_cell.angle_gamma   90.00
#
_symmetry.space_group_name_H-M   'P 1'
#
loop_
_entity.id
_entity.type
_entity.pdbx_description
1 polymer ?
#
loop_
_entity_poly.entity_id
_entity_poly.type
_entity_poly.pdbx_seq_one_letter_code
_entity_poly.pdbx_strand_id
1 'polypeptide(L)'
;RILWLIKRLGGETKTIMIGIVIFALGLQIFHIGDYTVMFAGMFVFCAGFFIIHSVASGLISKLAHEKRAISNGLYLSFYYAGGTIGTFAPGVFYAYLGWHAFIGLLACIAFATLWFAYALQKGV
;
A
#
# COMPACT_ATOMS: atom_id res chain seq x y z
N ARG A 1 16.47 -10.60 6.45
CA ARG A 1 15.99 -9.72 7.56
C ARG A 1 14.46 -9.51 7.53
N ILE A 2 13.81 -9.21 6.39
CA ILE A 2 12.33 -9.20 6.27
C ILE A 2 11.68 -10.56 6.51
N LEU A 3 12.34 -11.66 6.12
CA LEU A 3 11.90 -13.04 6.43
C LEU A 3 11.69 -13.29 7.94
N TRP A 4 12.45 -12.61 8.81
CA TRP A 4 12.29 -12.74 10.27
C TRP A 4 11.01 -12.04 10.75
N LEU A 5 10.68 -10.88 10.17
CA LEU A 5 9.45 -10.14 10.45
C LEU A 5 8.21 -10.92 9.99
N ILE A 6 8.27 -11.52 8.79
CA ILE A 6 7.20 -12.37 8.24
C ILE A 6 6.97 -13.60 9.12
N LYS A 7 8.05 -14.23 9.61
CA LYS A 7 7.98 -15.40 10.50
C LYS A 7 7.42 -15.04 11.88
N ARG A 8 7.65 -13.82 12.36
CA ARG A 8 7.15 -13.31 13.66
C ARG A 8 5.70 -12.83 13.59
N LEU A 9 5.24 -12.35 12.42
CA LEU A 9 3.88 -11.85 12.20
C LEU A 9 2.92 -12.92 11.63
N GLY A 10 3.39 -14.15 11.43
CA GLY A 10 2.55 -15.30 11.13
C GLY A 10 2.02 -15.35 9.69
N GLY A 11 2.74 -14.78 8.72
CA GLY A 11 2.45 -14.92 7.28
C GLY A 11 2.74 -13.68 6.43
N GLU A 12 2.97 -13.90 5.14
CA GLU A 12 3.21 -12.84 4.14
C GLU A 12 1.98 -11.94 3.99
N THR A 13 0.78 -12.53 3.89
CA THR A 13 -0.51 -11.81 3.77
C THR A 13 -0.81 -10.95 5.00
N LYS A 14 -0.60 -11.46 6.22
CA LYS A 14 -0.80 -10.70 7.46
C LYS A 14 0.15 -9.51 7.57
N THR A 15 1.40 -9.70 7.14
CA THR A 15 2.40 -8.62 7.13
C THR A 15 2.00 -7.50 6.16
N ILE A 16 1.45 -7.87 4.99
CA ILE A 16 0.89 -6.90 4.02
C ILE A 16 -0.29 -6.15 4.65
N MET A 17 -1.22 -6.83 5.32
CA MET A 17 -2.36 -6.18 5.99
C MET A 17 -1.91 -5.18 7.06
N ILE A 18 -0.92 -5.54 7.89
CA ILE A 18 -0.36 -4.63 8.89
C ILE A 18 0.29 -3.42 8.22
N GLY A 19 1.03 -3.64 7.12
CA GLY A 19 1.60 -2.56 6.32
C GLY A 19 0.53 -1.59 5.77
N ILE A 20 -0.61 -2.12 5.29
CA ILE A 20 -1.75 -1.31 4.82
C ILE A 20 -2.35 -0.50 5.96
N VAL A 21 -2.49 -1.07 7.16
CA VAL A 21 -2.97 -0.33 8.34
C VAL A 21 -2.02 0.80 8.70
N ILE A 22 -0.70 0.55 8.74
CA ILE A 22 0.30 1.58 9.02
C ILE A 22 0.25 2.69 7.95
N PHE A 23 0.12 2.31 6.68
CA PHE A 23 -0.03 3.25 5.57
C PHE A 23 -1.28 4.12 5.72
N ALA A 24 -2.42 3.51 6.07
CA ALA A 24 -3.67 4.23 6.31
C ALA A 24 -3.60 5.16 7.53
N LEU A 25 -2.91 4.76 8.60
CA LEU A 25 -2.66 5.64 9.76
C LEU A 25 -1.79 6.84 9.37
N GLY A 26 -0.76 6.63 8.55
CA GLY A 26 0.06 7.71 8.00
C GLY A 26 -0.76 8.73 7.21
N LEU A 27 -1.73 8.27 6.42
CA LEU A 27 -2.65 9.16 5.68
C LEU A 27 -3.50 10.04 6.61
N GLN A 28 -3.96 9.51 7.75
CA GLN A 28 -4.75 10.30 8.70
C GLN A 28 -3.95 11.44 9.35
N ILE A 29 -2.64 11.27 9.51
CA ILE A 29 -1.75 12.32 10.05
C ILE A 29 -1.74 13.54 9.11
N PHE A 30 -1.93 13.36 7.79
CA PHE A 30 -1.98 14.46 6.83
C PHE A 30 -3.23 15.36 6.93
N HIS A 31 -4.22 15.00 7.74
CA HIS A 31 -5.31 15.92 8.10
C HIS A 31 -4.88 17.01 9.08
N ILE A 32 -3.76 16.81 9.79
CA ILE A 32 -3.27 17.76 10.79
C ILE A 32 -2.60 18.91 10.05
N GLY A 33 -3.09 20.14 10.27
CA GLY A 33 -2.59 21.36 9.61
C GLY A 33 -1.20 21.84 10.06
N ASP A 34 -0.48 21.05 10.87
CA ASP A 34 0.87 21.35 11.32
C ASP A 34 1.90 20.68 10.39
N TYR A 35 2.76 21.49 9.78
CA TYR A 35 3.77 21.02 8.81
C TYR A 35 4.78 20.04 9.43
N THR A 36 5.14 20.23 10.70
CA THR A 36 6.06 19.33 11.42
C THR A 36 5.43 17.96 11.59
N VAL A 37 4.14 17.93 11.93
CA VAL A 37 3.37 16.69 12.08
C VAL A 37 3.17 16.00 10.73
N MET A 38 2.87 16.73 9.66
CA MET A 38 2.83 16.17 8.30
C MET A 38 4.16 15.52 7.91
N PHE A 39 5.29 16.20 8.17
CA PHE A 39 6.61 15.68 7.86
C PHE A 39 6.92 14.40 8.65
N ALA A 40 6.56 14.35 9.94
CA ALA A 40 6.66 13.13 10.73
C ALA A 40 5.75 12.01 10.18
N GLY A 41 4.53 12.36 9.75
CA GLY A 41 3.57 11.44 9.14
C GLY A 41 4.06 10.79 7.85
N MET A 42 4.88 11.50 7.06
CA MET A 42 5.52 10.95 5.86
C MET A 42 6.38 9.72 6.18
N PHE A 43 7.08 9.69 7.32
CA PHE A 43 7.87 8.51 7.70
C PHE A 43 6.99 7.30 7.96
N VAL A 44 5.84 7.49 8.61
CA VAL A 44 4.87 6.42 8.89
C VAL A 44 4.26 5.91 7.58
N PHE A 45 3.84 6.83 6.71
CA PHE A 45 3.30 6.52 5.39
C PHE A 45 4.31 5.72 4.54
N CYS A 46 5.55 6.20 4.43
CA CYS A 46 6.61 5.54 3.69
C CYS A 46 6.94 4.17 4.30
N ALA A 47 7.02 4.05 5.62
CA ALA A 47 7.28 2.78 6.29
C ALA A 47 6.21 1.73 5.94
N GLY A 48 4.93 2.11 5.96
CA GLY A 48 3.82 1.26 5.53
C GLY A 48 3.98 0.79 4.08
N PHE A 49 4.25 1.73 3.16
CA PHE A 49 4.44 1.42 1.74
C PHE A 49 5.62 0.46 1.49
N PHE A 50 6.77 0.70 2.12
CA PHE A 50 7.94 -0.18 1.97
C PHE A 50 7.68 -1.59 2.47
N ILE A 51 6.95 -1.75 3.59
CA ILE A 51 6.54 -3.07 4.10
C ILE A 51 5.67 -3.78 3.06
N ILE A 52 4.63 -3.11 2.55
CA ILE A 52 3.71 -3.68 1.55
C ILE A 52 4.48 -4.09 0.30
N HIS A 53 5.24 -3.18 -0.30
CA HIS A 53 5.91 -3.40 -1.59
C HIS A 53 6.95 -4.53 -1.50
N SER A 54 7.76 -4.54 -0.44
CA SER A 54 8.82 -5.53 -0.26
C SER A 54 8.25 -6.94 -0.03
N VAL A 55 7.16 -7.05 0.73
CA VAL A 55 6.54 -8.36 1.01
C VAL A 55 5.69 -8.83 -0.17
N ALA A 56 4.95 -7.95 -0.84
CA ALA A 56 4.14 -8.29 -2.00
C ALA A 56 4.99 -8.80 -3.18
N SER A 57 6.07 -8.09 -3.53
CA SER A 57 6.99 -8.53 -4.59
C SER A 57 7.65 -9.89 -4.25
N GLY A 58 8.01 -10.09 -2.98
CA GLY A 58 8.54 -11.38 -2.49
C GLY A 58 7.51 -12.51 -2.57
N LEU A 59 6.25 -12.24 -2.18
CA LEU A 59 5.15 -13.19 -2.22
C LEU A 59 4.84 -13.63 -3.66
N ILE A 60 4.72 -12.69 -4.59
CA ILE A 60 4.46 -12.98 -6.01
C ILE A 60 5.59 -13.85 -6.60
N SER A 61 6.84 -13.53 -6.27
CA SER A 61 8.00 -14.31 -6.73
C SER A 61 8.04 -15.73 -6.15
N LYS A 62 7.48 -15.94 -4.96
CA LYS A 62 7.38 -17.24 -4.30
C LYS A 62 6.23 -18.08 -4.85
N LEU A 63 5.06 -17.47 -5.12
CA LEU A 63 3.91 -18.14 -5.75
C LEU A 63 4.21 -18.53 -7.20
N ALA A 64 5.00 -17.75 -7.92
CA ALA A 64 5.44 -18.07 -9.27
C ALA A 64 6.57 -19.12 -9.22
N HIS A 65 6.24 -20.40 -9.13
CA HIS A 65 7.23 -21.49 -9.11
C HIS A 65 8.03 -21.57 -10.43
N GLU A 66 7.35 -21.60 -11.58
CA GLU A 66 8.00 -21.77 -12.90
C GLU A 66 8.13 -20.46 -13.71
N LYS A 67 7.18 -19.52 -13.56
CA LYS A 67 7.08 -18.32 -14.43
C LYS A 67 7.38 -17.01 -13.70
N ARG A 68 8.45 -16.97 -12.90
CA ARG A 68 8.85 -15.79 -12.08
C ARG A 68 8.98 -14.50 -12.89
N ALA A 69 9.63 -14.57 -14.06
CA ALA A 69 9.86 -13.39 -14.90
C ALA A 69 8.54 -12.76 -15.38
N ILE A 70 7.56 -13.58 -15.76
CA ILE A 70 6.26 -13.11 -16.26
C ILE A 70 5.43 -12.52 -15.13
N SER A 71 5.35 -13.20 -13.98
CA SER A 71 4.59 -12.71 -12.82
C SER A 71 5.16 -11.39 -12.26
N ASN A 72 6.49 -11.26 -12.20
CA ASN A 72 7.12 -10.01 -11.77
C ASN A 72 6.93 -8.89 -12.79
N GLY A 73 7.01 -9.21 -14.10
CA GLY A 73 6.70 -8.26 -15.17
C GLY A 73 5.27 -7.72 -15.05
N LEU A 74 4.28 -8.60 -14.84
CA LEU A 74 2.88 -8.21 -14.66
C LEU A 74 2.67 -7.36 -13.40
N TYR A 75 3.32 -7.72 -12.29
CA TYR A 75 3.32 -6.90 -11.07
C TYR A 75 3.82 -5.48 -11.35
N LEU A 76 4.94 -5.37 -12.07
CA LEU A 76 5.52 -4.07 -12.43
C LEU A 76 4.61 -3.28 -13.37
N SER A 77 3.97 -3.94 -14.34
CA SER A 77 2.98 -3.31 -15.22
C SER A 77 1.83 -2.70 -14.43
N PHE A 78 1.26 -3.44 -13.47
CA PHE A 78 0.20 -2.91 -12.60
C PHE A 78 0.71 -1.80 -11.67
N TYR A 79 1.93 -1.92 -11.16
CA TYR A 79 2.55 -0.89 -10.32
C TYR A 79 2.67 0.44 -11.07
N TYR A 80 3.18 0.43 -12.30
CA TYR A 80 3.33 1.63 -13.10
C TYR A 80 1.99 2.16 -13.62
N ALA A 81 1.09 1.28 -14.08
CA ALA A 81 -0.25 1.69 -14.50
C ALA A 81 -1.03 2.35 -13.34
N GLY A 82 -0.97 1.74 -12.15
CA GLY A 82 -1.52 2.31 -10.93
C GLY A 82 -0.85 3.64 -10.54
N GLY A 83 0.46 3.77 -10.72
CA GLY A 83 1.20 5.02 -10.50
C GLY A 83 0.76 6.14 -11.45
N THR A 84 0.55 5.84 -12.73
CA THR A 84 0.05 6.83 -13.70
C THR A 84 -1.36 7.29 -13.34
N ILE A 85 -2.28 6.35 -13.07
CA ILE A 85 -3.65 6.67 -12.66
C ILE A 85 -3.66 7.43 -11.32
N GLY A 86 -2.84 6.99 -10.36
CA GLY A 86 -2.68 7.58 -9.04
C GLY A 86 -2.00 8.94 -9.03
N THR A 87 -1.35 9.35 -10.12
CA THR A 87 -0.83 10.72 -10.27
C THR A 87 -1.92 11.65 -10.80
N PHE A 88 -2.71 11.18 -11.77
CA PHE A 88 -3.73 12.01 -12.42
C PHE A 88 -5.02 12.13 -11.59
N ALA A 89 -5.60 11.01 -11.17
CA ALA A 89 -6.92 11.00 -10.54
C ALA A 89 -6.95 11.78 -9.21
N PRO A 90 -6.03 11.56 -8.25
CA PRO A 90 -6.01 12.35 -7.01
C PRO A 90 -5.76 13.84 -7.27
N GLY A 91 -4.97 14.21 -8.28
CA GLY A 91 -4.75 15.61 -8.66
C GLY A 91 -6.03 16.31 -9.10
N VAL A 92 -6.90 15.62 -9.84
CA VAL A 92 -8.24 16.12 -10.21
C VAL A 92 -9.12 16.30 -8.97
N PHE A 93 -9.17 15.30 -8.07
CA PHE A 93 -9.94 15.40 -6.83
C PHE A 93 -9.47 16.56 -5.94
N TYR A 94 -8.16 16.78 -5.84
CA TYR A 94 -7.60 17.90 -5.11
C TYR A 94 -8.04 19.25 -5.71
N ALA A 95 -8.03 19.39 -7.03
CA ALA A 95 -8.41 20.62 -7.71
C ALA A 95 -9.88 21.02 -7.50
N TYR A 96 -10.80 20.05 -7.45
CA TYR A 96 -12.24 20.32 -7.34
C TYR A 96 -12.79 20.26 -5.92
N LEU A 97 -12.23 19.39 -5.06
CA LEU A 97 -12.80 19.07 -3.73
C LEU A 97 -11.84 19.38 -2.58
N GLY A 98 -10.62 19.86 -2.89
CA GLY A 98 -9.62 20.26 -1.91
C GLY A 98 -8.88 19.11 -1.22
N TRP A 99 -8.11 19.46 -0.19
CA TRP A 99 -7.17 18.57 0.50
C TRP A 99 -7.84 17.38 1.21
N HIS A 100 -8.98 17.60 1.86
CA HIS A 100 -9.66 16.54 2.60
C HIS A 100 -10.22 15.44 1.68
N ALA A 101 -10.74 15.81 0.51
CA ALA A 101 -11.22 14.84 -0.46
C ALA A 101 -10.08 14.04 -1.10
N PHE A 102 -8.92 14.67 -1.29
CA PHE A 102 -7.70 13.98 -1.73
C PHE A 102 -7.28 12.89 -0.74
N ILE A 103 -7.19 13.21 0.56
CA ILE A 103 -6.84 12.21 1.59
C ILE A 103 -7.94 11.15 1.70
N GLY A 104 -9.21 11.55 1.65
CA GLY A 104 -10.35 10.63 1.68
C GLY A 104 -10.32 9.61 0.54
N LEU A 105 -9.99 10.03 -0.69
CA LEU A 105 -9.82 9.13 -1.83
C LEU A 105 -8.71 8.10 -1.59
N LEU A 106 -7.54 8.56 -1.11
CA LEU A 106 -6.41 7.67 -0.81
C LEU A 106 -6.75 6.68 0.31
N ALA A 107 -7.47 7.14 1.33
CA ALA A 107 -7.96 6.29 2.41
C ALA A 107 -8.95 5.23 1.88
N CYS A 108 -9.90 5.61 1.03
CA CYS A 108 -10.82 4.66 0.38
C CYS A 108 -10.08 3.58 -0.42
N ILE A 109 -9.04 3.95 -1.17
CA ILE A 109 -8.19 2.99 -1.90
C ILE A 109 -7.45 2.08 -0.91
N ALA A 110 -6.92 2.62 0.18
CA ALA A 110 -6.26 1.81 1.22
C ALA A 110 -7.24 0.83 1.90
N PHE A 111 -8.49 1.25 2.16
CA PHE A 111 -9.52 0.35 2.71
C PHE A 111 -9.94 -0.71 1.70
N ALA A 112 -10.11 -0.36 0.41
CA ALA A 112 -10.41 -1.33 -0.64
C ALA A 112 -9.30 -2.38 -0.76
N THR A 113 -8.03 -1.97 -0.73
CA THR A 113 -6.89 -2.90 -0.76
C THR A 113 -6.83 -3.79 0.49
N LEU A 114 -7.12 -3.25 1.67
CA LEU A 114 -7.25 -4.03 2.91
C LEU A 114 -8.35 -5.09 2.78
N TRP A 115 -9.51 -4.71 2.24
CA TRP A 115 -10.64 -5.61 2.01
C TRP A 115 -10.28 -6.74 1.04
N PHE A 116 -9.65 -6.41 -0.10
CA PHE A 116 -9.16 -7.41 -1.04
C PHE A 116 -8.12 -8.34 -0.42
N ALA A 117 -7.19 -7.82 0.37
CA ALA A 117 -6.19 -8.62 1.08
C ALA A 117 -6.85 -9.60 2.08
N TYR A 118 -7.88 -9.15 2.81
CA TYR A 118 -8.65 -9.99 3.71
C TYR A 118 -9.47 -11.06 2.98
N ALA A 119 -10.10 -10.69 1.86
CA ALA A 119 -10.85 -11.62 1.02
C ALA A 119 -9.94 -12.73 0.45
N LEU A 120 -8.73 -12.37 -0.02
CA LEU A 120 -7.73 -13.33 -0.47
C LEU A 120 -7.26 -14.25 0.66
N GLN A 121 -7.15 -13.76 1.90
CA GLN A 121 -6.79 -14.60 3.04
C GLN A 121 -7.86 -15.65 3.38
N LYS A 122 -9.13 -15.38 3.08
CA LYS A 122 -10.23 -16.34 3.29
C LYS A 122 -10.42 -17.34 2.14
N GLY A 123 -9.99 -16.99 0.93
CA GLY A 123 -10.15 -17.81 -0.27
C GLY A 123 -9.02 -18.80 -0.53
N VAL A 124 -7.95 -18.77 0.27
CA VAL A 124 -6.80 -19.69 0.26
C VAL A 124 -6.85 -20.55 1.52
#